data_AF-A2FB69-F1
#
_entry.id   AF-A2FB69-F1
#
_cell.length_a   1.000
_cell.length_b   1.000
_cell.length_c   1.000
_cell.angle_alpha   90.00
_cell.angle_beta   90.00
_cell.angle_gamma   90.00
#
_symmetry.space_group_name_H-M   'P 1'
#
loop_
_entity.id
_entity.type
_entity.pdbx_description
1 polymer ?
#
loop_
_entity_poly.entity_id
_entity_poly.type
_entity_poly.pdbx_seq_one_letter_code
_entity_poly.pdbx_strand_id
1 'polypeptide(L)'
;MQVLSGYSSIQMREEIDAKDFKVYDKKANQIHGIPESIIAAEILTISAMNGKFDKTGVWQGIATRPFAEGIRLTQGEYFAHMNSMAEKVNENDSVDTLITKVKENTDEQVQKGAHWAFRKTMKDSHFEGTAIKGTPPVFFHIGEFKVGGPIKDFLFYSIGSLDQGPSLDIVTYNVKKSTSNIYYLTHTHVPSYFSFRESKTWIESVKYASTRINPSMKIKDAIAELVDLQKNIMKKYDLVEKVFTF
;
A
#
# COMPACT_ATOMS: atom_id res chain seq x y z
N MET A 1 21.72 20.03 -24.39
CA MET A 1 21.64 20.27 -22.94
C MET A 1 20.19 20.61 -22.64
N GLN A 2 19.39 19.58 -22.39
CA GLN A 2 17.95 19.71 -22.19
C GLN A 2 17.77 20.02 -20.70
N VAL A 3 17.22 21.19 -20.39
CA VAL A 3 16.87 21.56 -19.02
C VAL A 3 15.76 20.59 -18.60
N LEU A 4 16.11 19.59 -17.80
CA LEU A 4 15.15 18.79 -17.04
C LEU A 4 14.51 19.78 -16.05
N SER A 5 13.36 20.35 -16.43
CA SER A 5 12.52 21.06 -15.47
C SER A 5 12.13 20.04 -14.40
N GLY A 6 12.75 20.19 -13.22
CA GLY A 6 12.63 19.25 -12.11
C GLY A 6 11.22 19.26 -11.55
N TYR A 7 10.40 18.34 -12.01
CA TYR A 7 9.15 17.98 -11.34
C TYR A 7 9.49 16.93 -10.29
N SER A 8 9.59 17.35 -9.03
CA SER A 8 9.89 16.46 -7.91
C SER A 8 8.62 15.73 -7.45
N SER A 9 8.69 14.42 -7.36
CA SER A 9 7.70 13.64 -6.61
C SER A 9 7.79 14.00 -5.12
N ILE A 10 6.66 14.13 -4.45
CA ILE A 10 6.58 14.41 -3.01
C ILE A 10 6.31 13.09 -2.28
N GLN A 11 7.17 12.79 -1.32
CA GLN A 11 7.00 11.65 -0.44
C GLN A 11 6.30 12.05 0.86
N MET A 12 5.40 11.18 1.30
CA MET A 12 4.72 11.23 2.59
C MET A 12 5.02 9.96 3.37
N ARG A 13 5.04 10.09 4.68
CA ARG A 13 5.30 8.97 5.59
C ARG A 13 4.40 9.04 6.80
N GLU A 14 3.89 7.88 7.19
CA GLU A 14 3.22 7.66 8.45
C GLU A 14 3.94 6.56 9.23
N GLU A 15 3.99 6.74 10.55
CA GLU A 15 4.63 5.80 11.48
C GLU A 15 3.57 5.12 12.33
N ILE A 16 3.72 3.81 12.52
CA ILE A 16 2.81 2.96 13.29
C ILE A 16 3.65 2.05 14.19
N ASP A 17 3.41 2.07 15.50
CA ASP A 17 3.97 1.06 16.41
C ASP A 17 3.32 -0.30 16.12
N ALA A 18 4.11 -1.36 16.08
CA ALA A 18 3.62 -2.72 15.87
C ALA A 18 2.38 -3.08 16.72
N LYS A 19 2.31 -2.60 17.96
CA LYS A 19 1.19 -2.87 18.88
C LYS A 19 -0.11 -2.14 18.57
N ASP A 20 -0.05 -1.11 17.72
CA ASP A 20 -1.19 -0.27 17.37
C ASP A 20 -2.00 -0.86 16.20
N PHE A 21 -1.44 -1.85 15.49
CA PHE A 21 -2.16 -2.58 14.46
C PHE A 21 -3.30 -3.40 15.05
N LYS A 22 -4.43 -3.45 14.34
CA LYS A 22 -5.58 -4.27 14.76
C LYS A 22 -5.35 -5.77 14.62
N VAL A 23 -4.41 -6.15 13.78
CA VAL A 23 -3.96 -7.54 13.57
C VAL A 23 -2.79 -7.94 14.50
N TYR A 24 -2.46 -7.12 15.50
CA TYR A 24 -1.44 -7.45 16.50
C TYR A 24 -2.00 -8.43 17.55
N ASP A 25 -1.35 -9.60 17.65
CA ASP A 25 -1.61 -10.57 18.70
C ASP A 25 -0.79 -10.22 19.96
N LYS A 26 -1.50 -9.73 20.99
CA LYS A 26 -0.91 -9.39 22.29
C LYS A 26 -0.35 -10.60 23.03
N LYS A 27 -0.89 -11.81 22.82
CA LYS A 27 -0.42 -13.04 23.48
C LYS A 27 0.88 -13.53 22.84
N ALA A 28 0.94 -13.53 21.52
CA ALA A 28 2.13 -13.91 20.77
C ALA A 28 3.20 -12.80 20.71
N ASN A 29 2.82 -11.56 21.03
CA ASN A 29 3.65 -10.36 20.85
C ASN A 29 4.14 -10.22 19.40
N GLN A 30 3.25 -10.47 18.44
CA GLN A 30 3.54 -10.51 17.00
C GLN A 30 2.38 -9.93 16.20
N ILE A 31 2.66 -9.49 14.98
CA ILE A 31 1.61 -9.13 14.03
C ILE A 31 1.48 -10.25 13.00
N HIS A 32 0.24 -10.62 12.68
CA HIS A 32 -0.06 -11.59 11.64
C HIS A 32 -0.79 -10.89 10.47
N GLY A 33 -0.51 -11.31 9.24
CA GLY A 33 -1.24 -10.83 8.06
C GLY A 33 -1.10 -9.33 7.77
N ILE A 34 0.08 -8.73 8.03
CA ILE A 34 0.33 -7.31 7.70
C ILE A 34 0.00 -7.00 6.24
N PRO A 35 0.52 -7.73 5.22
CA PRO A 35 0.23 -7.43 3.83
C PRO A 35 -1.27 -7.34 3.55
N GLU A 36 -2.03 -8.34 3.98
CA GLU A 36 -3.45 -8.45 3.71
C GLU A 36 -4.27 -7.41 4.50
N SER A 37 -3.84 -7.08 5.72
CA SER A 37 -4.44 -5.99 6.51
C SER A 37 -4.23 -4.62 5.86
N ILE A 38 -3.06 -4.32 5.30
CA ILE A 38 -2.81 -3.04 4.62
C ILE A 38 -3.57 -2.99 3.29
N ILE A 39 -3.57 -4.07 2.51
CA ILE A 39 -4.34 -4.15 1.26
C ILE A 39 -5.84 -3.92 1.53
N ALA A 40 -6.39 -4.53 2.59
CA ALA A 40 -7.76 -4.27 3.00
C ALA A 40 -7.98 -2.81 3.41
N ALA A 41 -7.04 -2.19 4.13
CA ALA A 41 -7.09 -0.78 4.49
C ALA A 41 -7.05 0.16 3.27
N GLU A 42 -6.26 -0.17 2.24
CA GLU A 42 -6.23 0.53 0.95
C GLU A 42 -7.57 0.41 0.21
N ILE A 43 -8.14 -0.80 0.15
CA ILE A 43 -9.46 -1.07 -0.44
C ILE A 43 -10.56 -0.26 0.25
N LEU A 44 -10.58 -0.24 1.58
CA LEU A 44 -11.56 0.55 2.35
C LEU A 44 -11.36 2.06 2.10
N THR A 45 -10.12 2.52 2.08
CA THR A 45 -9.77 3.93 1.87
C THR A 45 -10.22 4.41 0.48
N ILE A 46 -9.90 3.66 -0.58
CA ILE A 46 -10.30 4.04 -1.94
C ILE A 46 -11.82 3.96 -2.11
N SER A 47 -12.48 3.00 -1.45
CA SER A 47 -13.94 2.90 -1.45
C SER A 47 -14.59 4.12 -0.79
N ALA A 48 -14.02 4.60 0.31
CA ALA A 48 -14.45 5.85 0.95
C ALA A 48 -14.22 7.08 0.07
N MET A 49 -13.06 7.19 -0.59
CA MET A 49 -12.78 8.29 -1.52
C MET A 49 -13.73 8.30 -2.72
N ASN A 50 -14.13 7.12 -3.20
CA ASN A 50 -15.08 6.97 -4.31
C ASN A 50 -16.56 7.05 -3.87
N GLY A 51 -16.83 7.06 -2.56
CA GLY A 51 -18.19 7.02 -2.00
C GLY A 51 -18.96 5.72 -2.23
N LYS A 52 -18.28 4.64 -2.65
CA LYS A 52 -18.89 3.31 -2.84
C LYS A 52 -17.88 2.18 -2.63
N PHE A 53 -18.34 1.06 -2.08
CA PHE A 53 -17.62 -0.20 -2.13
C PHE A 53 -17.93 -0.89 -3.47
N ASP A 54 -16.89 -1.17 -4.25
CA ASP A 54 -17.00 -1.89 -5.53
C ASP A 54 -15.89 -2.96 -5.59
N LYS A 55 -15.88 -3.80 -6.63
CA LYS A 55 -14.82 -4.78 -6.87
C LYS A 55 -13.46 -4.07 -6.94
N THR A 56 -12.78 -4.04 -5.81
CA THR A 56 -11.57 -3.27 -5.60
C THR A 56 -10.46 -4.24 -5.26
N GLY A 57 -9.34 -4.03 -5.95
CA GLY A 57 -8.12 -4.81 -5.80
C GLY A 57 -6.94 -3.87 -5.73
N VAL A 58 -5.83 -4.39 -5.26
CA VAL A 58 -4.57 -3.67 -5.16
C VAL A 58 -3.54 -4.37 -6.03
N TRP A 59 -2.75 -3.58 -6.75
CA TRP A 59 -1.63 -4.10 -7.49
C TRP A 59 -0.48 -4.37 -6.52
N GLN A 60 -0.24 -5.63 -6.19
CA GLN A 60 0.73 -6.03 -5.18
C GLN A 60 2.08 -6.40 -5.80
N GLY A 61 3.15 -5.84 -5.25
CA GLY A 61 4.51 -6.31 -5.45
C GLY A 61 4.82 -7.54 -4.59
N ILE A 62 5.38 -8.57 -5.22
CA ILE A 62 5.77 -9.84 -4.59
C ILE A 62 7.28 -10.02 -4.74
N ALA A 63 7.96 -10.32 -3.63
CA ALA A 63 9.36 -10.68 -3.65
C ALA A 63 9.56 -12.03 -4.36
N THR A 64 10.39 -12.06 -5.39
CA THR A 64 10.69 -13.30 -6.14
C THR A 64 11.98 -13.98 -5.71
N ARG A 65 12.72 -13.37 -4.76
CA ARG A 65 13.95 -13.94 -4.21
C ARG A 65 13.80 -15.36 -3.65
N PRO A 66 12.70 -15.73 -2.96
CA PRO A 66 12.50 -17.09 -2.49
C PRO A 66 12.51 -18.15 -3.60
N PHE A 67 12.23 -17.78 -4.86
CA PHE A 67 12.23 -18.70 -6.00
C PHE A 67 13.59 -18.84 -6.70
N ALA A 68 14.64 -18.18 -6.19
CA ALA A 68 15.97 -18.14 -6.81
C ALA A 68 17.01 -18.99 -6.04
N GLU A 69 16.55 -20.06 -5.38
CA GLU A 69 17.43 -20.97 -4.63
C GLU A 69 18.59 -21.48 -5.49
N GLY A 70 19.79 -21.52 -4.91
CA GLY A 70 21.01 -21.99 -5.59
C GLY A 70 21.69 -20.96 -6.51
N ILE A 71 21.09 -19.78 -6.72
CA ILE A 71 21.71 -18.71 -7.52
C ILE A 71 22.33 -17.67 -6.59
N ARG A 72 23.60 -17.32 -6.80
CA ARG A 72 24.26 -16.22 -6.08
C ARG A 72 23.72 -14.88 -6.58
N LEU A 73 22.68 -14.39 -5.90
CA LEU A 73 22.06 -13.09 -6.22
C LEU A 73 22.85 -11.94 -5.59
N THR A 74 23.75 -11.34 -6.36
CA THR A 74 24.51 -10.14 -5.94
C THR A 74 23.82 -8.84 -6.34
N GLN A 75 23.06 -8.83 -7.44
CA GLN A 75 22.32 -7.67 -7.95
C GLN A 75 21.23 -8.12 -8.93
N GLY A 76 20.04 -7.52 -8.87
CA GLY A 76 18.95 -7.78 -9.82
C GLY A 76 17.58 -7.31 -9.34
N GLU A 77 16.59 -7.36 -10.24
CA GLU A 77 15.18 -7.07 -9.95
C GLU A 77 14.47 -8.34 -9.45
N TYR A 78 14.34 -8.47 -8.13
CA TYR A 78 13.74 -9.63 -7.46
C TYR A 78 12.33 -9.35 -6.93
N PHE A 79 11.53 -8.68 -7.72
CA PHE A 79 10.11 -8.52 -7.47
C PHE A 79 9.32 -8.74 -8.75
N ALA A 80 8.06 -9.12 -8.61
CA ALA A 80 7.11 -9.13 -9.69
C ALA A 80 5.78 -8.60 -9.17
N HIS A 81 4.81 -8.44 -10.05
CA HIS A 81 3.52 -7.88 -9.67
C HIS A 81 2.39 -8.85 -9.96
N MET A 82 1.36 -8.79 -9.13
CA MET A 82 0.09 -9.48 -9.33
C MET A 82 -1.04 -8.66 -8.72
N ASN A 83 -2.28 -8.95 -9.10
CA ASN A 83 -3.43 -8.32 -8.49
C ASN A 83 -3.88 -9.13 -7.28
N SER A 84 -4.10 -8.44 -6.16
CA SER A 84 -4.70 -9.01 -4.96
C SER A 84 -6.09 -8.41 -4.77
N MET A 85 -7.10 -9.26 -4.74
CA MET A 85 -8.50 -8.86 -4.80
C MET A 85 -9.33 -9.63 -3.78
N ALA A 86 -10.39 -9.01 -3.27
CA ALA A 86 -11.37 -9.70 -2.44
C ALA A 86 -12.56 -10.17 -3.28
N GLU A 87 -12.56 -11.43 -3.69
CA GLU A 87 -13.67 -11.98 -4.47
C GLU A 87 -14.90 -12.24 -3.60
N LYS A 88 -16.09 -11.95 -4.14
CA LYS A 88 -17.40 -12.23 -3.51
C LYS A 88 -17.60 -11.56 -2.14
N VAL A 89 -16.95 -10.42 -1.91
CA VAL A 89 -17.16 -9.57 -0.73
C VAL A 89 -18.13 -8.44 -1.08
N ASN A 90 -19.03 -8.10 -0.16
CA ASN A 90 -19.96 -6.99 -0.26
C ASN A 90 -19.96 -6.15 1.02
N GLU A 91 -20.61 -4.98 0.97
CA GLU A 91 -20.60 -3.98 2.04
C GLU A 91 -21.17 -4.46 3.40
N ASN A 92 -21.93 -5.55 3.43
CA ASN A 92 -22.49 -6.14 4.64
C ASN A 92 -21.59 -7.19 5.30
N ASP A 93 -20.53 -7.63 4.61
CA ASP A 93 -19.50 -8.48 5.19
C ASP A 93 -18.65 -7.69 6.20
N SER A 94 -17.93 -8.40 7.06
CA SER A 94 -16.99 -7.79 7.99
C SER A 94 -15.66 -7.42 7.31
N VAL A 95 -14.92 -6.51 7.92
CA VAL A 95 -13.54 -6.18 7.50
C VAL A 95 -12.63 -7.41 7.63
N ASP A 96 -12.86 -8.30 8.60
CA ASP A 96 -12.14 -9.56 8.74
C ASP A 96 -12.38 -10.52 7.57
N THR A 97 -13.62 -10.58 7.06
CA THR A 97 -13.95 -11.31 5.82
C THR A 97 -13.19 -10.71 4.64
N LEU A 98 -13.10 -9.38 4.54
CA LEU A 98 -12.32 -8.70 3.51
C LEU A 98 -10.84 -9.11 3.57
N ILE A 99 -10.21 -9.02 4.75
CA ILE A 99 -8.80 -9.40 4.96
C ILE A 99 -8.58 -10.88 4.58
N THR A 100 -9.47 -11.76 5.03
CA THR A 100 -9.41 -13.19 4.73
C THR A 100 -9.51 -13.47 3.24
N LYS A 101 -10.42 -12.80 2.53
CA LYS A 101 -10.62 -12.99 1.09
C LYS A 101 -9.47 -12.44 0.25
N VAL A 102 -8.87 -11.33 0.68
CA VAL A 102 -7.60 -10.85 0.10
C VAL A 102 -6.54 -11.94 0.24
N LYS A 103 -6.38 -12.49 1.45
CA LYS A 103 -5.39 -13.55 1.71
C LYS A 103 -5.58 -14.77 0.83
N GLU A 104 -6.79 -15.32 0.80
CA GLU A 104 -7.13 -16.50 0.00
C GLU A 104 -6.80 -16.27 -1.49
N ASN A 105 -7.16 -15.09 -2.03
CA ASN A 105 -6.86 -14.73 -3.40
C ASN A 105 -5.35 -14.60 -3.65
N THR A 106 -4.63 -13.88 -2.79
CA THR A 106 -3.17 -13.72 -2.89
C THR A 106 -2.47 -15.09 -2.90
N ASP A 107 -2.81 -15.98 -1.97
CA ASP A 107 -2.23 -17.32 -1.87
C ASP A 107 -2.54 -18.15 -3.12
N GLU A 108 -3.79 -18.10 -3.62
CA GLU A 108 -4.19 -18.79 -4.86
C GLU A 108 -3.42 -18.25 -6.10
N GLN A 109 -3.29 -16.93 -6.24
CA GLN A 109 -2.56 -16.31 -7.35
C GLN A 109 -1.08 -16.67 -7.33
N VAL A 110 -0.45 -16.71 -6.14
CA VAL A 110 0.93 -17.16 -5.99
C VAL A 110 1.08 -18.62 -6.41
N GLN A 111 0.20 -19.50 -5.95
CA GLN A 111 0.20 -20.92 -6.32
C GLN A 111 0.03 -21.15 -7.83
N LYS A 112 -0.80 -20.34 -8.49
CA LYS A 112 -0.98 -20.37 -9.95
C LYS A 112 0.17 -19.72 -10.73
N GLY A 113 1.15 -19.13 -10.05
CA GLY A 113 2.28 -18.46 -10.68
C GLY A 113 1.91 -17.13 -11.36
N ALA A 114 0.86 -16.45 -10.91
CA ALA A 114 0.38 -15.20 -11.50
C ALA A 114 1.45 -14.08 -11.47
N HIS A 115 2.31 -14.05 -10.46
CA HIS A 115 3.46 -13.15 -10.38
C HIS A 115 4.46 -13.34 -11.53
N TRP A 116 4.47 -14.50 -12.21
CA TRP A 116 5.27 -14.71 -13.42
C TRP A 116 4.55 -14.28 -14.69
N ALA A 117 3.23 -14.05 -14.66
CA ALA A 117 2.44 -13.74 -15.85
C ALA A 117 2.97 -12.47 -16.55
N PHE A 118 3.21 -11.39 -15.80
CA PHE A 118 3.80 -10.16 -16.35
C PHE A 118 5.18 -10.40 -16.99
N ARG A 119 6.04 -11.20 -16.36
CA ARG A 119 7.37 -11.50 -16.93
C ARG A 119 7.27 -12.36 -18.20
N LYS A 120 6.28 -13.25 -18.29
CA LYS A 120 6.00 -14.04 -19.50
C LYS A 120 5.51 -13.14 -20.64
N THR A 121 4.57 -12.23 -20.38
CA THR A 121 4.07 -11.29 -21.40
C THR A 121 5.17 -10.37 -21.93
N MET A 122 6.09 -9.92 -21.05
CA MET A 122 7.27 -9.15 -21.46
C MET A 122 8.20 -9.94 -22.39
N LYS A 123 8.39 -11.24 -22.14
CA LYS A 123 9.24 -12.11 -22.96
C LYS A 123 8.67 -12.27 -24.38
N ASP A 124 7.37 -12.44 -24.48
CA ASP A 124 6.71 -12.78 -25.74
C ASP A 124 6.31 -11.52 -26.55
N SER A 125 6.66 -10.31 -26.08
CA SER A 125 6.24 -9.00 -26.62
C SER A 125 4.72 -8.85 -26.77
N HIS A 126 3.96 -9.65 -26.02
CA HIS A 126 2.52 -9.79 -26.18
C HIS A 126 1.81 -9.16 -24.98
N PHE A 127 1.39 -7.91 -25.14
CA PHE A 127 0.61 -7.17 -24.15
C PHE A 127 -0.89 -7.25 -24.45
N GLU A 128 -1.40 -8.46 -24.66
CA GLU A 128 -2.85 -8.66 -24.76
C GLU A 128 -3.48 -8.43 -23.39
N GLY A 129 -4.23 -7.34 -23.28
CA GLY A 129 -4.93 -6.97 -22.07
C GLY A 129 -5.81 -5.75 -22.31
N THR A 130 -6.92 -5.66 -21.58
CA THR A 130 -7.70 -4.42 -21.56
C THR A 130 -6.91 -3.40 -20.74
N ALA A 131 -6.66 -2.22 -21.29
CA ALA A 131 -6.09 -1.11 -20.53
C ALA A 131 -6.96 -0.88 -19.29
N ILE A 132 -6.34 -0.96 -18.11
CA ILE A 132 -7.03 -0.66 -16.85
C ILE A 132 -7.37 0.82 -16.89
N LYS A 133 -8.67 1.14 -16.84
CA LYS A 133 -9.13 2.52 -16.76
C LYS A 133 -8.86 3.04 -15.34
N GLY A 134 -8.22 4.20 -15.26
CA GLY A 134 -7.86 4.84 -14.00
C GLY A 134 -6.49 4.38 -13.47
N THR A 135 -6.29 4.61 -12.18
CA THR A 135 -5.02 4.36 -11.50
C THR A 135 -5.22 3.30 -10.43
N PRO A 136 -4.54 2.14 -10.52
CA PRO A 136 -4.61 1.16 -9.45
C PRO A 136 -3.86 1.66 -8.21
N PRO A 137 -4.38 1.41 -6.99
CA PRO A 137 -3.55 1.45 -5.80
C PRO A 137 -2.47 0.37 -5.90
N VAL A 138 -1.27 0.66 -5.40
CA VAL A 138 -0.10 -0.21 -5.53
C VAL A 138 0.50 -0.46 -4.17
N PHE A 139 0.77 -1.72 -3.82
CA PHE A 139 1.28 -2.09 -2.52
C PHE A 139 2.60 -2.86 -2.60
N PHE A 140 3.59 -2.42 -1.84
CA PHE A 140 4.85 -3.13 -1.64
C PHE A 140 5.12 -3.32 -0.16
N HIS A 141 5.32 -4.57 0.26
CA HIS A 141 5.82 -4.88 1.59
C HIS A 141 7.24 -5.40 1.52
N ILE A 142 8.20 -4.61 2.02
CA ILE A 142 9.62 -4.96 2.01
C ILE A 142 9.98 -5.85 3.20
N GLY A 143 9.28 -5.68 4.33
CA GLY A 143 9.49 -6.45 5.56
C GLY A 143 10.41 -5.79 6.58
N GLU A 144 11.01 -6.62 7.44
CA GLU A 144 11.77 -6.18 8.61
C GLU A 144 13.23 -5.83 8.29
N PHE A 145 13.63 -4.64 8.70
CA PHE A 145 15.02 -4.20 8.78
C PHE A 145 15.49 -4.24 10.22
N LYS A 146 16.47 -5.11 10.47
CA LYS A 146 17.16 -5.18 11.75
C LYS A 146 18.29 -4.16 11.74
N VAL A 147 18.17 -3.15 12.59
CA VAL A 147 19.22 -2.15 12.79
C VAL A 147 20.17 -2.64 13.88
N GLY A 148 21.46 -2.72 13.56
CA GLY A 148 22.52 -3.17 14.46
C GLY A 148 23.93 -2.87 13.92
N GLY A 149 24.91 -2.76 14.81
CA GLY A 149 26.28 -2.39 14.42
C GLY A 149 26.40 -0.90 14.05
N PRO A 150 27.14 -0.53 12.98
CA PRO A 150 27.38 0.86 12.61
C PRO A 150 26.16 1.56 11.98
N ILE A 151 25.20 0.80 11.43
CA ILE A 151 23.96 1.34 10.86
C ILE A 151 22.99 1.56 12.02
N LYS A 152 22.58 2.81 12.24
CA LYS A 152 21.71 3.23 13.35
C LYS A 152 20.26 3.50 12.93
N ASP A 153 20.03 3.63 11.62
CA ASP A 153 18.70 3.85 11.07
C ASP A 153 18.67 3.46 9.59
N PHE A 154 17.48 3.22 9.06
CA PHE A 154 17.25 2.98 7.65
C PHE A 154 16.01 3.72 7.19
N LEU A 155 16.12 4.42 6.05
CA LEU A 155 15.01 5.12 5.42
C LEU A 155 14.91 4.66 3.97
N PHE A 156 13.75 4.11 3.60
CA PHE A 156 13.41 3.94 2.19
C PHE A 156 12.78 5.21 1.66
N TYR A 157 13.25 5.62 0.48
CA TYR A 157 12.63 6.69 -0.28
C TYR A 157 12.25 6.13 -1.65
N SER A 158 10.96 6.15 -2.00
CA SER A 158 10.51 5.98 -3.39
C SER A 158 10.53 7.33 -4.10
N ILE A 159 11.05 7.35 -5.33
CA ILE A 159 10.99 8.52 -6.22
C ILE A 159 10.09 8.12 -7.38
N GLY A 160 9.04 8.91 -7.62
CA GLY A 160 8.19 8.71 -8.79
C GLY A 160 8.79 9.41 -10.01
N SER A 161 8.68 8.82 -11.19
CA SER A 161 8.84 9.55 -12.45
C SER A 161 7.49 9.86 -13.06
N LEU A 162 7.35 11.03 -13.68
CA LEU A 162 6.13 11.45 -14.41
C LEU A 162 5.72 10.41 -15.46
N ASP A 163 6.70 9.75 -16.07
CA ASP A 163 6.50 8.82 -17.18
C ASP A 163 5.77 7.53 -16.78
N GLN A 164 5.70 7.22 -15.47
CA GLN A 164 5.01 6.02 -14.98
C GLN A 164 3.54 6.27 -14.58
N GLY A 165 3.04 7.50 -14.78
CA GLY A 165 1.64 7.85 -14.56
C GLY A 165 1.25 7.99 -13.08
N PRO A 166 -0.04 8.24 -12.79
CA PRO A 166 -0.53 8.32 -11.43
C PRO A 166 -0.50 6.93 -10.79
N SER A 167 0.01 6.82 -9.56
CA SER A 167 -0.22 5.67 -8.67
C SER A 167 -0.49 6.13 -7.24
N LEU A 168 -1.44 5.47 -6.57
CA LEU A 168 -1.60 5.57 -5.12
C LEU A 168 -0.79 4.43 -4.51
N ASP A 169 0.51 4.65 -4.34
CA ASP A 169 1.41 3.64 -3.79
C ASP A 169 1.44 3.66 -2.26
N ILE A 170 1.59 2.47 -1.67
CA ILE A 170 2.02 2.28 -0.29
C ILE A 170 3.20 1.32 -0.31
N VAL A 171 4.37 1.82 0.04
CA VAL A 171 5.53 1.02 0.41
C VAL A 171 5.57 0.92 1.92
N THR A 172 5.63 -0.30 2.44
CA THR A 172 5.73 -0.55 3.87
C THR A 172 6.93 -1.42 4.23
N TYR A 173 7.56 -1.07 5.34
CA TYR A 173 8.67 -1.77 5.95
C TYR A 173 8.66 -1.48 7.45
N ASN A 174 9.31 -2.33 8.24
CA ASN A 174 9.46 -2.06 9.66
C ASN A 174 10.92 -2.02 10.09
N VAL A 175 11.24 -1.10 11.00
CA VAL A 175 12.55 -0.98 11.62
C VAL A 175 12.44 -1.48 13.04
N LYS A 176 13.13 -2.60 13.32
CA LYS A 176 13.13 -3.23 14.64
C LYS A 176 14.37 -2.83 15.43
N LYS A 177 14.14 -2.18 16.57
CA LYS A 177 15.12 -1.81 17.60
C LYS A 177 14.87 -2.68 18.85
N SER A 178 15.78 -2.61 19.83
CA SER A 178 15.64 -3.38 21.08
C SER A 178 14.37 -3.04 21.87
N THR A 179 13.88 -1.80 21.75
CA THR A 179 12.75 -1.27 22.52
C THR A 179 11.53 -0.90 21.68
N SER A 180 11.62 -1.00 20.36
CA SER A 180 10.53 -0.59 19.46
C SER A 180 10.54 -1.36 18.15
N ASN A 181 9.36 -1.53 17.57
CA ASN A 181 9.18 -2.03 16.23
C ASN A 181 8.23 -1.10 15.49
N ILE A 182 8.79 -0.23 14.65
CA ILE A 182 8.03 0.83 13.98
C ILE A 182 7.85 0.44 12.52
N TYR A 183 6.59 0.38 12.09
CA TYR A 183 6.22 0.25 10.69
C TYR A 183 6.10 1.63 10.08
N TYR A 184 6.70 1.76 8.91
CA TYR A 184 6.56 2.94 8.06
C TYR A 184 5.59 2.59 6.94
N LEU A 185 4.61 3.46 6.72
CA LEU A 185 3.86 3.55 5.48
C LEU A 185 4.44 4.73 4.71
N THR A 186 4.87 4.50 3.48
CA THR A 186 5.43 5.51 2.61
C THR A 186 4.62 5.58 1.34
N HIS A 187 4.17 6.77 0.99
CA HIS A 187 3.46 7.07 -0.26
C HIS A 187 4.21 8.15 -1.00
N THR A 188 4.39 8.00 -2.30
CA THR A 188 5.01 9.02 -3.14
C THR A 188 4.07 9.40 -4.26
N HIS A 189 3.74 10.68 -4.34
CA HIS A 189 2.87 11.19 -5.38
C HIS A 189 3.58 12.22 -6.24
N VAL A 190 3.04 12.42 -7.43
CA VAL A 190 3.40 13.51 -8.31
C VAL A 190 2.28 14.57 -8.22
N PRO A 191 2.60 15.84 -7.89
CA PRO A 191 1.60 16.90 -7.72
C PRO A 191 0.70 17.16 -8.93
N SER A 192 1.13 16.79 -10.15
CA SER A 192 0.31 16.90 -11.36
C SER A 192 -0.84 15.90 -11.42
N TYR A 193 -0.81 14.86 -10.58
CA TYR A 193 -1.84 13.82 -10.53
C TYR A 193 -2.66 13.85 -9.26
N PHE A 194 -2.02 14.07 -8.12
CA PHE A 194 -2.67 14.15 -6.82
C PHE A 194 -2.21 15.41 -6.11
N SER A 195 -3.15 16.16 -5.54
CA SER A 195 -2.81 17.26 -4.64
C SER A 195 -2.17 16.75 -3.35
N PHE A 196 -1.51 17.64 -2.62
CA PHE A 196 -0.94 17.31 -1.31
C PHE A 196 -2.05 16.85 -0.35
N ARG A 197 -3.20 17.52 -0.32
CA ARG A 197 -4.35 17.15 0.51
C ARG A 197 -4.93 15.76 0.18
N GLU A 198 -5.02 15.38 -1.10
CA GLU A 198 -5.52 14.06 -1.51
C GLU A 198 -4.55 12.96 -1.08
N SER A 199 -3.26 13.19 -1.28
CA SER A 199 -2.19 12.27 -0.90
C SER A 199 -2.10 12.11 0.63
N LYS A 200 -2.32 13.18 1.39
CA LYS A 200 -2.45 13.12 2.85
C LYS A 200 -3.68 12.36 3.29
N THR A 201 -4.80 12.60 2.64
CA THR A 201 -6.06 11.89 2.87
C THR A 201 -5.90 10.40 2.63
N TRP A 202 -5.20 10.00 1.57
CA TRP A 202 -4.86 8.61 1.26
C TRP A 202 -4.07 7.95 2.39
N ILE A 203 -2.85 8.43 2.67
CA ILE A 203 -1.93 7.73 3.60
C ILE A 203 -2.44 7.76 5.05
N GLU A 204 -3.03 8.87 5.50
CA GLU A 204 -3.59 8.97 6.86
C GLU A 204 -4.84 8.07 7.02
N SER A 205 -5.64 7.89 5.96
CA SER A 205 -6.77 6.96 5.98
C SER A 205 -6.33 5.51 6.01
N VAL A 206 -5.31 5.11 5.24
CA VAL A 206 -4.75 3.75 5.28
C VAL A 206 -4.20 3.44 6.68
N LYS A 207 -3.48 4.40 7.28
CA LYS A 207 -3.02 4.30 8.68
C LYS A 207 -4.21 4.11 9.64
N TYR A 208 -5.23 4.94 9.51
CA TYR A 208 -6.40 4.89 10.39
C TYR A 208 -7.13 3.55 10.25
N ALA A 209 -7.39 3.10 9.02
CA ALA A 209 -8.00 1.80 8.74
C ALA A 209 -7.19 0.64 9.37
N SER A 210 -5.87 0.69 9.31
CA SER A 210 -5.00 -0.37 9.85
C SER A 210 -4.94 -0.41 11.39
N THR A 211 -5.26 0.70 12.06
CA THR A 211 -5.02 0.88 13.52
C THR A 211 -6.28 1.14 14.35
N ARG A 212 -7.38 1.58 13.71
CA ARG A 212 -8.61 2.03 14.40
C ARG A 212 -9.85 1.23 14.02
N ILE A 213 -10.02 0.90 12.74
CA ILE A 213 -11.17 0.11 12.23
C ILE A 213 -11.15 -1.30 12.83
N ASN A 214 -12.25 -1.69 13.48
CA ASN A 214 -12.35 -3.01 14.10
C ASN A 214 -12.58 -4.09 13.02
N PRO A 215 -11.77 -5.16 12.94
CA PRO A 215 -11.98 -6.23 11.95
C PRO A 215 -13.40 -6.83 11.97
N SER A 216 -14.08 -6.86 13.13
CA SER A 216 -15.44 -7.39 13.21
C SER A 216 -16.54 -6.44 12.70
N MET A 217 -16.23 -5.18 12.39
CA MET A 217 -17.22 -4.22 11.89
C MET A 217 -17.58 -4.49 10.43
N LYS A 218 -18.78 -4.08 10.01
CA LYS A 218 -19.18 -4.20 8.61
C LYS A 218 -18.38 -3.23 7.75
N ILE A 219 -18.10 -3.64 6.51
CA ILE A 219 -17.37 -2.84 5.53
C ILE A 219 -18.05 -1.49 5.31
N LYS A 220 -19.38 -1.44 5.19
CA LYS A 220 -20.12 -0.17 5.03
C LYS A 220 -19.91 0.80 6.19
N ASP A 221 -19.82 0.30 7.42
CA ASP A 221 -19.65 1.12 8.61
C ASP A 221 -18.20 1.65 8.65
N ALA A 222 -17.23 0.83 8.25
CA ALA A 222 -15.83 1.23 8.13
C ALA A 222 -15.64 2.32 7.08
N ILE A 223 -16.32 2.17 5.93
CA ILE A 223 -16.30 3.18 4.86
C ILE A 223 -16.92 4.49 5.34
N ALA A 224 -18.06 4.44 6.04
CA ALA A 224 -18.68 5.65 6.58
C ALA A 224 -17.75 6.40 7.55
N GLU A 225 -17.08 5.67 8.45
CA GLU A 225 -16.10 6.23 9.37
C GLU A 225 -14.90 6.86 8.62
N LEU A 226 -14.39 6.19 7.59
CA LEU A 226 -13.32 6.72 6.75
C LEU A 226 -13.75 7.95 5.94
N VAL A 227 -14.98 7.99 5.42
CA VAL A 227 -15.51 9.17 4.71
C VAL A 227 -15.48 10.40 5.62
N ASP A 228 -15.88 10.26 6.88
CA ASP A 228 -15.86 11.39 7.82
C ASP A 228 -14.45 11.80 8.23
N LEU A 229 -13.54 10.83 8.42
CA LEU A 229 -12.11 11.10 8.61
C LEU A 229 -11.53 11.88 7.41
N GLN A 230 -11.80 11.42 6.20
CA GLN A 230 -11.27 11.99 4.96
C GLN A 230 -11.75 13.43 4.77
N LYS A 231 -13.01 13.75 5.05
CA LYS A 231 -13.52 15.14 5.06
C LYS A 231 -12.73 16.03 6.02
N ASN A 232 -12.41 15.53 7.22
CA ASN A 232 -11.65 16.29 8.22
C ASN A 232 -10.21 16.52 7.78
N ILE A 233 -9.55 15.51 7.20
CA ILE A 233 -8.19 15.63 6.66
C ILE A 233 -8.17 16.63 5.50
N MET A 234 -9.07 16.49 4.54
CA MET A 234 -9.19 17.41 3.39
C MET A 234 -9.39 18.85 3.88
N LYS A 235 -10.28 19.09 4.84
CA LYS A 235 -10.50 20.43 5.41
C LYS A 235 -9.26 20.99 6.10
N LYS A 236 -8.52 20.16 6.86
CA LYS A 236 -7.29 20.55 7.56
C LYS A 236 -6.24 21.06 6.57
N TYR A 237 -6.02 20.33 5.47
CA TYR A 237 -4.97 20.66 4.51
C TYR A 237 -5.40 21.66 3.43
N ASP A 238 -6.71 21.86 3.20
CA ASP A 238 -7.25 22.94 2.35
C ASP A 238 -6.90 24.35 2.89
N LEU A 239 -6.84 24.50 4.21
CA LEU A 239 -6.43 25.75 4.87
C LEU A 239 -4.93 26.01 4.76
N VAL A 240 -4.11 24.95 4.73
CA VAL A 240 -2.64 25.08 4.64
C VAL A 240 -2.25 25.52 3.23
N GLU A 241 -2.81 24.92 2.19
CA GLU A 241 -2.55 25.32 0.80
C GLU A 241 -2.89 26.80 0.54
N LYS A 242 -3.98 27.31 1.15
CA LYS A 242 -4.39 28.72 1.04
C LYS A 242 -3.48 29.71 1.76
N VAL A 243 -2.72 29.28 2.76
CA VAL A 243 -1.79 30.15 3.52
C VAL A 243 -0.41 30.23 2.86
N PHE A 244 -0.02 29.20 2.10
CA PHE A 244 1.31 29.10 1.47
C PHE A 244 1.33 29.34 -0.04
N THR A 245 0.25 29.84 -0.64
CA THR A 245 0.30 30.42 -1.99
C THR A 245 1.18 31.67 -1.97
N PHE A 246 2.42 31.54 -2.46
CA PHE A 246 3.33 32.64 -2.78
C PHE A 246 2.94 33.32 -4.10
#